data_AF-A0A0N4X6R4-F1
#
_entry.id   AF-A0A0N4X6R4-F1
#
_cell.length_a   1.000
_cell.length_b   1.000
_cell.length_c   1.000
_cell.angle_alpha   90.00
_cell.angle_beta   90.00
_cell.angle_gamma   90.00
#
_symmetry.space_group_name_H-M   'P 1'
#
loop_
_entity.id
_entity.type
_entity.pdbx_description
1 polymer ?
#
loop_
_entity_poly.entity_id
_entity_poly.type
_entity_poly.pdbx_seq_one_letter_code
_entity_poly.pdbx_strand_id
1 'polypeptide(L)'
;MLIISEPFETHRFGYKMTVMVAPYGDAQVARQYLSIYVTLIKGDYDAILRWPFTHPMTFTAHAVNPSEDLVRKFIPNPIPQNLPFLGRPTTRNAAFGIQRFCKLMDVDKYIIEGDFFLSVHIDLSLLDRERTPRMPADDF
;
A
#
# COMPACT_ATOMS: atom_id res chain seq x y z
N MET A 1 -12.40 -9.62 10.48
CA MET A 1 -11.99 -10.33 9.24
C MET A 1 -11.08 -9.40 8.45
N LEU A 2 -9.99 -9.93 7.93
CA LEU A 2 -9.04 -9.19 7.09
C LEU A 2 -8.90 -9.95 5.78
N ILE A 3 -9.08 -9.26 4.66
CA ILE A 3 -8.92 -9.81 3.32
C ILE A 3 -7.54 -9.41 2.83
N ILE A 4 -6.78 -10.34 2.28
CA ILE A 4 -5.41 -10.11 1.79
C ILE A 4 -5.39 -10.45 0.30
N SER A 5 -4.84 -9.55 -0.51
CA SER A 5 -4.64 -9.81 -1.94
C SER A 5 -3.53 -10.83 -2.17
N GLU A 6 -3.49 -11.42 -3.36
CA GLU A 6 -2.26 -12.03 -3.85
C GLU A 6 -1.11 -10.98 -3.85
N PRO A 7 0.14 -11.41 -3.65
CA PRO A 7 1.29 -10.52 -3.78
C PRO A 7 1.43 -9.97 -5.20
N PHE A 8 1.83 -8.71 -5.31
CA PHE A 8 2.15 -8.06 -6.57
C PHE A 8 3.44 -7.25 -6.46
N GLU A 9 4.01 -6.91 -7.60
CA GLU A 9 5.19 -6.07 -7.70
C GLU A 9 4.81 -4.69 -8.24
N THR A 10 5.50 -3.64 -7.77
CA THR A 10 5.21 -2.28 -8.24
C THR A 10 5.61 -2.07 -9.71
N HIS A 11 6.67 -2.73 -10.15
CA HIS A 11 7.17 -2.76 -11.53
C HIS A 11 8.04 -4.00 -11.69
N ARG A 12 8.49 -4.29 -12.92
CA ARG A 12 9.42 -5.39 -13.17
C ARG A 12 10.68 -5.23 -12.30
N PHE A 13 11.01 -6.26 -11.52
CA PHE A 13 12.13 -6.24 -10.58
C PHE A 13 11.95 -5.24 -9.42
N GLY A 14 10.70 -4.92 -9.10
CA GLY A 14 10.32 -3.89 -8.13
C GLY A 14 10.05 -4.41 -6.73
N TYR A 15 9.45 -3.54 -5.90
CA TYR A 15 9.05 -3.86 -4.54
C TYR A 15 7.90 -4.86 -4.56
N LYS A 16 8.00 -5.93 -3.76
CA LYS A 16 6.93 -6.90 -3.57
C LYS A 16 6.03 -6.49 -2.41
N MET A 17 4.72 -6.50 -2.64
CA MET A 17 3.71 -6.02 -1.68
C MET A 17 2.45 -6.88 -1.69
N THR A 18 1.65 -6.78 -0.62
CA THR A 18 0.24 -7.23 -0.62
C THR A 18 -0.64 -6.13 -0.06
N VAL A 19 -1.86 -6.04 -0.56
CA VAL A 19 -2.91 -5.18 0.01
C VAL A 19 -3.71 -5.96 1.03
N MET A 20 -4.11 -5.29 2.11
CA MET A 20 -4.95 -5.83 3.16
C MET A 20 -6.14 -4.90 3.37
N VAL A 21 -7.35 -5.44 3.30
CA VAL A 21 -8.59 -4.70 3.52
C VAL A 21 -9.24 -5.23 4.80
N ALA A 22 -9.53 -4.33 5.73
CA ALA A 22 -10.39 -4.61 6.88
C ALA A 22 -11.77 -4.03 6.56
N PRO A 23 -12.73 -4.84 6.07
CA PRO A 23 -14.00 -4.32 5.56
C PRO A 23 -14.77 -3.54 6.62
N TYR A 24 -14.69 -3.98 7.89
CA TYR A 24 -15.34 -3.36 9.04
C TYR A 24 -14.37 -2.55 9.92
N GLY A 25 -13.23 -2.15 9.36
CA GLY A 25 -12.25 -1.31 10.04
C GLY A 25 -11.43 -2.03 11.09
N ASP A 26 -10.45 -1.32 11.63
CA ASP A 26 -9.51 -1.82 12.63
C ASP A 26 -9.39 -0.86 13.83
N ALA A 27 -9.11 -1.42 15.00
CA ALA A 27 -8.88 -0.71 16.26
C ALA A 27 -9.93 0.38 16.53
N GLN A 28 -9.49 1.64 16.64
CA GLN A 28 -10.32 2.78 17.04
C GLN A 28 -11.43 3.15 16.05
N VAL A 29 -11.37 2.62 14.81
CA VAL A 29 -12.37 2.93 13.75
C VAL A 29 -13.21 1.72 13.37
N ALA A 30 -13.11 0.63 14.14
CA ALA A 30 -13.89 -0.56 13.92
C ALA A 30 -15.39 -0.22 13.87
N ARG A 31 -16.10 -0.85 12.92
CA ARG A 31 -17.53 -0.66 12.63
C ARG A 31 -17.95 0.76 12.23
N GLN A 32 -16.99 1.63 11.93
CA GLN A 32 -17.25 2.99 11.44
C GLN A 32 -16.67 3.22 10.04
N TYR A 33 -15.52 2.61 9.75
CA TYR A 33 -14.81 2.76 8.49
C TYR A 33 -14.40 1.42 7.92
N LEU A 34 -14.27 1.34 6.60
CA LEU A 34 -13.43 0.38 5.89
C LEU A 34 -11.99 0.92 5.91
N SER A 35 -11.03 0.05 6.26
CA SER A 35 -9.61 0.39 6.33
C SER A 35 -8.81 -0.37 5.27
N ILE A 36 -7.84 0.30 4.66
CA ILE A 36 -6.96 -0.28 3.64
C ILE A 36 -5.50 -0.11 4.06
N TYR A 37 -4.74 -1.19 3.95
CA TYR A 37 -3.32 -1.24 4.26
C TYR A 37 -2.54 -1.93 3.15
N VAL A 38 -1.24 -1.68 3.15
CA VAL A 38 -0.22 -2.34 2.33
C VAL A 38 0.88 -2.81 3.27
N THR A 39 1.51 -3.92 2.93
CA THR A 39 2.73 -4.40 3.58
C THR A 39 3.79 -4.65 2.52
N LEU A 40 5.04 -4.43 2.86
CA LEU A 40 6.19 -4.82 2.04
C LEU A 40 6.58 -6.25 2.45
N ILE A 41 6.79 -7.10 1.45
CA ILE A 41 7.20 -8.50 1.63
C ILE A 41 8.58 -8.64 0.99
N LYS A 42 9.41 -9.52 1.54
CA LYS A 42 10.72 -9.84 0.96
C LYS A 42 10.57 -10.22 -0.52
N GLY A 43 11.22 -9.43 -1.37
CA GLY A 43 11.31 -9.63 -2.81
C GLY A 43 12.69 -10.11 -3.23
N ASP A 44 12.78 -10.70 -4.42
CA ASP A 44 14.04 -11.22 -4.96
C ASP A 44 15.02 -10.11 -5.33
N TYR A 45 14.51 -8.90 -5.54
CA TYR A 45 15.26 -7.73 -6.01
C TYR A 45 15.52 -6.69 -4.92
N ASP A 46 15.20 -6.97 -3.66
CA ASP A 46 15.32 -6.00 -2.56
C ASP A 46 16.73 -5.39 -2.41
N ALA A 47 17.77 -6.11 -2.85
CA ALA A 47 19.17 -5.67 -2.81
C ALA A 47 19.49 -4.52 -3.80
N ILE A 48 18.67 -4.34 -4.85
CA ILE A 48 18.86 -3.30 -5.86
C ILE A 48 17.80 -2.20 -5.79
N LEU A 49 16.93 -2.26 -4.77
CA LEU A 49 15.89 -1.28 -4.49
C LEU A 49 16.34 -0.29 -3.41
N ARG A 50 15.67 0.86 -3.38
CA ARG A 50 15.96 1.94 -2.42
C ARG A 50 15.14 1.73 -1.17
N TRP A 51 15.76 2.01 -0.03
CA TRP A 51 15.13 1.87 1.27
C TRP A 51 15.41 3.11 2.13
N PRO A 52 14.43 3.55 2.95
CA PRO A 52 13.06 3.04 3.05
C PRO A 52 12.20 3.32 1.81
N PHE A 53 11.07 2.63 1.69
CA PHE A 53 10.07 2.86 0.65
C PHE A 53 9.44 4.25 0.77
N THR A 54 9.51 5.03 -0.32
CA THR A 54 9.11 6.45 -0.34
C THR A 54 8.10 6.80 -1.43
N HIS A 55 7.69 5.84 -2.27
CA HIS A 55 6.81 6.12 -3.40
C HIS A 55 5.39 6.46 -2.94
N PRO A 56 4.83 7.62 -3.34
CA PRO A 56 3.44 7.94 -3.09
C PRO A 56 2.49 6.88 -3.68
N MET A 57 1.41 6.61 -2.97
CA MET A 57 0.40 5.64 -3.39
C MET A 57 -0.98 6.32 -3.47
N THR A 58 -1.76 5.94 -4.46
CA THR A 58 -3.15 6.37 -4.63
C THR A 58 -4.04 5.12 -4.57
N PHE A 59 -4.97 5.13 -3.63
CA PHE A 59 -5.99 4.10 -3.47
C PHE A 59 -7.30 4.63 -4.04
N THR A 60 -7.94 3.82 -4.88
CA THR A 60 -9.21 4.16 -5.52
C THR A 60 -10.22 3.05 -5.29
N ALA A 61 -11.32 3.36 -4.60
CA ALA A 61 -12.50 2.51 -4.61
C ALA A 61 -13.40 2.96 -5.74
N HIS A 62 -13.71 2.03 -6.65
CA HIS A 62 -14.45 2.35 -7.87
C HIS A 62 -15.94 2.43 -7.60
N ALA A 63 -16.56 3.49 -8.10
CA ALA A 63 -18.01 3.65 -8.16
C ALA A 63 -18.53 3.21 -9.54
N VAL A 64 -19.84 3.01 -9.65
CA VAL A 64 -20.50 2.72 -10.94
C VAL A 64 -20.23 3.85 -11.95
N ASN A 65 -20.24 5.10 -11.47
CA ASN A 65 -19.83 6.26 -12.25
C ASN A 65 -18.37 6.64 -11.90
N PRO A 66 -17.41 6.53 -12.83
CA PRO A 66 -15.99 6.81 -12.54
C PRO A 66 -15.68 8.20 -11.99
N SER A 67 -16.53 9.21 -12.26
CA SER A 67 -16.34 10.55 -11.67
C SER A 67 -16.61 10.61 -10.16
N GLU A 68 -17.24 9.57 -9.61
CA GLU A 68 -17.61 9.45 -8.20
C GLU A 68 -16.66 8.53 -7.41
N ASP A 69 -15.60 8.03 -8.06
CA ASP A 69 -14.56 7.21 -7.43
C ASP A 69 -14.03 7.86 -6.15
N LEU A 70 -13.89 7.06 -5.09
CA LEU A 70 -13.25 7.51 -3.87
C LEU A 70 -11.73 7.36 -4.00
N VAL A 71 -11.07 8.49 -4.23
CA VAL A 71 -9.62 8.56 -4.37
C VAL A 71 -8.98 9.09 -3.08
N ARG A 72 -7.99 8.35 -2.56
CA ARG A 72 -7.19 8.75 -1.40
C ARG A 72 -5.71 8.53 -1.66
N LYS A 73 -4.91 9.56 -1.40
CA LYS A 73 -3.45 9.49 -1.52
C LYS A 73 -2.80 9.21 -0.17
N PHE A 74 -1.79 8.37 -0.17
CA PHE A 74 -0.88 8.13 0.95
C PHE A 74 0.54 8.45 0.50
N ILE A 75 1.25 9.28 1.26
CA ILE A 75 2.64 9.61 0.99
C ILE A 75 3.47 9.01 2.14
N PRO A 76 4.33 8.01 1.87
CA PRO A 76 5.19 7.46 2.91
C PRO A 76 6.11 8.52 3.50
N ASN A 77 6.26 8.52 4.82
CA ASN A 77 7.16 9.43 5.53
C ASN A 77 8.38 8.64 6.06
N PRO A 78 9.57 8.77 5.46
CA PRO A 78 10.75 7.94 5.77
C PRO A 78 11.51 8.39 7.03
N ILE A 79 10.82 8.52 8.15
CA ILE A 79 11.44 8.78 9.46
C ILE A 79 11.83 7.47 10.16
N PRO A 80 12.81 7.47 11.09
CA PRO A 80 13.26 6.25 11.78
C PRO A 80 12.13 5.44 12.43
N GLN A 81 11.10 6.11 12.96
CA GLN A 81 9.94 5.48 13.60
C GLN A 81 9.10 4.65 12.62
N ASN A 82 9.15 4.97 11.32
CA ASN A 82 8.40 4.27 10.28
C ASN A 82 9.20 3.14 9.61
N LEU A 83 10.46 2.91 9.99
CA LEU A 83 11.27 1.81 9.44
C LEU A 83 10.64 0.42 9.59
N PRO A 84 9.92 0.07 10.68
CA PRO A 84 9.24 -1.22 10.76
C PRO A 84 8.18 -1.46 9.68
N PHE A 85 7.71 -0.38 9.02
CA PHE A 85 6.71 -0.41 7.95
C PHE A 85 7.36 -0.25 6.57
N LEU A 86 8.29 0.70 6.45
CA LEU A 86 8.84 1.18 5.18
C LEU A 86 10.25 0.65 4.88
N GLY A 87 10.94 0.06 5.86
CA GLY A 87 12.31 -0.45 5.70
C GLY A 87 12.39 -1.70 4.83
N ARG A 88 13.61 -2.17 4.54
CA ARG A 88 13.84 -3.40 3.77
C ARG A 88 13.29 -4.62 4.54
N PRO A 89 12.35 -5.39 3.97
CA PRO A 89 11.75 -6.52 4.67
C PRO A 89 12.71 -7.71 4.77
N THR A 90 12.75 -8.35 5.94
CA THR A 90 13.42 -9.66 6.13
C THR A 90 12.50 -10.82 5.78
N THR A 91 11.19 -10.66 6.00
CA THR A 91 10.13 -11.57 5.57
C THR A 91 8.92 -10.76 5.17
N ARG A 92 8.40 -9.96 6.09
CA ARG A 92 7.25 -9.07 5.90
C ARG A 92 7.29 -7.96 6.93
N ASN A 93 7.00 -6.73 6.52
CA ASN A 93 6.94 -5.58 7.40
C ASN A 93 5.59 -5.45 8.12
N ALA A 94 5.52 -4.57 9.11
CA ALA A 94 4.25 -4.09 9.62
C ALA A 94 3.45 -3.37 8.50
N ALA A 95 2.12 -3.43 8.58
CA ALA A 95 1.24 -2.86 7.56
C ALA A 95 1.05 -1.35 7.76
N PHE A 96 1.00 -0.59 6.67
CA PHE A 96 0.77 0.86 6.65
C PHE A 96 -0.29 1.22 5.61
N GLY A 97 -1.03 2.31 5.81
CA GLY A 97 -2.09 2.71 4.88
C GLY A 97 -3.05 3.73 5.47
N ILE A 98 -4.33 3.60 5.12
CA ILE A 98 -5.37 4.58 5.44
C ILE A 98 -6.45 3.90 6.28
N GLN A 99 -6.34 4.09 7.60
CA GLN A 99 -7.29 3.50 8.55
C GLN A 99 -8.72 4.04 8.35
N ARG A 100 -8.89 5.33 8.00
CA ARG A 100 -10.19 5.94 7.70
C ARG A 100 -10.37 6.13 6.19
N PHE A 101 -10.32 5.03 5.43
CA PHE A 101 -10.38 5.12 3.97
C PHE A 101 -11.79 5.49 3.48
N CYS A 102 -12.80 4.68 3.81
CA CYS A 102 -14.20 4.90 3.46
C CYS A 102 -15.08 4.74 4.70
N LYS A 103 -16.08 5.61 4.90
CA LYS A 103 -17.06 5.39 5.96
C LYS A 103 -17.94 4.19 5.60
N LEU A 104 -18.24 3.33 6.56
CA LEU A 104 -19.07 2.16 6.29
C LEU A 104 -20.47 2.53 5.77
N MET A 105 -21.04 3.63 6.25
CA MET A 105 -22.34 4.12 5.77
C MET A 105 -22.33 4.57 4.30
N ASP A 106 -21.16 4.76 3.71
CA ASP A 106 -20.99 5.19 2.32
C ASP A 106 -20.49 4.06 1.41
N VAL A 107 -20.18 2.87 1.95
CA VAL A 107 -19.58 1.76 1.19
C VAL A 107 -20.44 1.32 0.00
N ASP A 108 -21.76 1.32 0.16
CA ASP A 108 -22.71 0.88 -0.88
C ASP A 108 -22.59 1.70 -2.18
N LYS A 109 -22.04 2.92 -2.12
CA LYS A 109 -21.77 3.77 -3.31
C LYS A 109 -20.67 3.19 -4.21
N TYR A 110 -19.85 2.29 -3.67
CA TYR A 110 -18.68 1.70 -4.33
C TYR A 110 -18.85 0.19 -4.56
N ILE A 111 -20.09 -0.30 -4.51
CA ILE A 111 -20.43 -1.68 -4.85
C ILE A 111 -20.94 -1.72 -6.29
N ILE A 112 -20.21 -2.43 -7.15
CA ILE A 112 -20.50 -2.60 -8.57
C ILE A 112 -20.89 -4.06 -8.76
N GLU A 113 -22.14 -4.32 -9.14
CA GLU A 113 -22.67 -5.68 -9.35
C GLU A 113 -22.49 -6.64 -8.15
N GLY A 114 -22.45 -6.09 -6.93
CA GLY A 114 -22.26 -6.87 -5.69
C GLY A 114 -20.81 -6.98 -5.24
N ASP A 115 -19.86 -6.47 -6.02
CA ASP A 115 -18.44 -6.54 -5.76
C ASP A 115 -17.84 -5.16 -5.41
N PHE A 116 -16.75 -5.18 -4.63
CA PHE A 116 -15.96 -3.99 -4.31
C PHE A 116 -14.62 -4.04 -5.04
N PHE A 117 -14.38 -3.08 -5.92
CA PHE A 117 -13.14 -3.01 -6.71
C PHE A 117 -12.21 -1.95 -6.14
N LEU A 118 -10.97 -2.36 -5.84
CA LEU A 118 -9.92 -1.50 -5.32
C LEU A 118 -8.72 -1.47 -6.27
N SER A 119 -8.35 -0.27 -6.70
CA SER A 119 -7.08 -0.03 -7.40
C SER A 119 -6.05 0.61 -6.46
N VAL A 120 -4.79 0.18 -6.60
CA VAL A 120 -3.64 0.77 -5.93
C VAL A 120 -2.62 1.19 -6.97
N HIS A 121 -2.41 2.48 -7.11
CA HIS A 121 -1.42 3.06 -8.01
C HIS A 121 -0.21 3.56 -7.24
N ILE A 122 0.99 3.14 -7.64
CA ILE A 122 2.25 3.56 -7.03
C ILE A 122 2.95 4.51 -7.99
N ASP A 123 3.26 5.72 -7.52
CA ASP A 123 3.96 6.73 -8.30
C ASP A 123 5.47 6.44 -8.33
N LEU A 124 5.92 5.91 -9.46
CA LEU A 124 7.31 5.51 -9.71
C LEU A 124 8.17 6.61 -10.33
N SER A 125 7.66 7.84 -10.49
CA SER A 125 8.41 8.95 -11.09
C SER A 125 9.70 9.31 -10.34
N LEU A 126 9.84 8.87 -9.08
CA LEU A 126 11.07 9.02 -8.29
C LEU A 126 12.21 8.10 -8.77
N LEU A 127 11.92 6.99 -9.46
CA LEU A 127 12.95 6.08 -9.97
C LEU A 127 13.82 6.74 -11.06
N ASP A 128 13.23 7.59 -11.89
CA ASP A 128 13.93 8.25 -12.99
C ASP A 128 14.91 9.32 -12.52
N ARG A 129 14.73 9.82 -11.29
CA ARG A 129 15.47 10.98 -10.77
C ARG A 129 16.76 10.58 -10.08
N GLU A 130 16.85 9.38 -9.55
CA GLU A 130 17.94 9.03 -8.66
C GLU A 130 18.37 7.55 -8.80
N ARG A 131 19.63 7.30 -9.16
CA ARG A 131 20.17 5.92 -9.28
C ARG A 131 20.28 5.26 -7.92
N THR A 132 19.82 4.02 -7.75
CA THR A 132 19.95 3.28 -6.49
C THR A 132 21.42 3.13 -6.10
N PRO A 133 21.85 3.62 -4.91
CA PRO A 133 23.17 3.32 -4.38
C PRO A 133 23.25 1.82 -4.09
N ARG A 134 24.36 1.20 -4.51
CA ARG A 134 24.64 -0.23 -4.26
C ARG A 134 25.65 -0.32 -3.14
N MET A 135 25.29 -0.98 -2.03
CA MET A 135 26.25 -1.29 -0.97
C MET A 135 26.84 -2.69 -1.19
N PRO A 136 28.16 -2.87 -1.01
CA PRO A 136 28.79 -4.20 -1.04
C PRO A 136 28.17 -5.16 -0.02
N ALA A 137 28.32 -6.46 -0.27
CA ALA A 137 27.77 -7.50 0.62
C ALA A 137 28.38 -7.49 2.03
N ASP A 138 29.53 -6.84 2.21
CA ASP A 138 30.33 -6.89 3.45
C ASP A 138 29.91 -5.84 4.50
N ASP A 139 28.95 -4.96 4.17
CA ASP A 139 28.56 -3.79 4.99
C ASP A 139 27.18 -3.94 5.69
N PHE A 140 26.66 -5.16 5.84
CA PHE A 140 25.37 -5.44 6.52
C PHE A 140 25.51 -6.10 7.89
#